data_AF-A0A200Q7U9-F1
#
_entry.id   AF-A0A200Q7U9-F1
#
_cell.length_a   1.000
_cell.length_b   1.000
_cell.length_c   1.000
_cell.angle_alpha   90.00
_cell.angle_beta   90.00
_cell.angle_gamma   90.00
#
_symmetry.space_group_name_H-M   'P 1'
#
loop_
_entity.id
_entity.type
_entity.pdbx_description
1 polymer ?
#
loop_
_entity_poly.entity_id
_entity_poly.type
_entity_poly.pdbx_seq_one_letter_code
_entity_poly.pdbx_strand_id
1 'polypeptide(L)'
;MATNPFISSSSSSSLNRYFLSRSPSFFLSRTSLKLDLFNGTPRILTVRCQDRNFGSGNPSFSSNASDGFESKKSTVSVESSVSSSSPSAIDFLTLCHRLKTTKRKGWVNHGIKGPESIADHMYRMALMALIAGDLPGVNRERCIKIAIVHDIAEAIVGDITPSDGIPKAEKSRREQAALNEMCDVLGGGLRAEEIQELWAEYENNSSIEANLVKDFDKVEMILQALEYEMEHGKVLDEFFLSTAGKFQTEIGKSWAAEITSRRNSRLGNKLN
;
A
#
# COMPACT_ATOMS: atom_id res chain seq x y z
N MET A 1 5.36 21.27 77.58
CA MET A 1 5.45 21.16 76.10
C MET A 1 4.46 20.10 75.66
N ALA A 2 3.68 20.41 74.62
CA ALA A 2 2.28 20.03 74.47
C ALA A 2 1.97 18.53 74.24
N THR A 3 0.72 18.23 74.55
CA THR A 3 0.03 16.94 74.75
C THR A 3 -0.61 16.38 73.46
N ASN A 4 -0.76 15.06 73.41
CA ASN A 4 -1.56 14.23 72.48
C ASN A 4 -3.05 14.14 72.97
N PRO A 5 -3.99 13.35 72.40
CA PRO A 5 -4.59 13.20 71.05
C PRO A 5 -6.17 13.17 71.09
N PHE A 6 -6.87 12.57 70.08
CA PHE A 6 -8.33 12.21 69.97
C PHE A 6 -9.32 13.37 69.57
N ILE A 7 -10.43 13.27 68.80
CA ILE A 7 -11.57 12.34 68.55
C ILE A 7 -12.16 12.72 67.15
N SER A 8 -12.45 11.82 66.18
CA SER A 8 -13.67 11.01 65.91
C SER A 8 -14.98 11.77 65.56
N SER A 9 -15.60 11.40 64.42
CA SER A 9 -17.06 11.25 64.17
C SER A 9 -17.29 11.09 62.64
N SER A 10 -17.56 9.92 62.06
CA SER A 10 -18.78 9.07 62.09
C SER A 10 -20.00 9.67 61.38
N SER A 11 -20.40 9.03 60.27
CA SER A 11 -21.77 8.85 59.72
C SER A 11 -21.74 8.94 58.19
N SER A 12 -22.41 8.17 57.35
CA SER A 12 -23.14 6.89 57.38
C SER A 12 -23.78 6.78 55.99
N SER A 13 -23.87 5.57 55.43
CA SER A 13 -24.85 5.14 54.41
C SER A 13 -24.95 5.95 53.10
N SER A 14 -24.85 5.37 51.90
CA SER A 14 -25.78 4.35 51.41
C SER A 14 -25.28 3.76 50.09
N LEU A 15 -25.44 2.45 49.97
CA LEU A 15 -25.48 1.74 48.68
C LEU A 15 -26.56 2.38 47.80
N ASN A 16 -26.23 2.69 46.54
CA ASN A 16 -27.25 2.65 45.50
C ASN A 16 -26.68 2.16 44.17
N ARG A 17 -27.11 0.94 43.82
CA ARG A 17 -27.05 0.38 42.47
C ARG A 17 -27.90 1.27 41.58
N TYR A 18 -27.30 1.88 40.55
CA TYR A 18 -28.08 2.46 39.46
C TYR A 18 -28.11 1.50 38.29
N PHE A 19 -29.32 0.99 38.10
CA PHE A 19 -29.81 0.25 36.96
C PHE A 19 -29.55 1.00 35.64
N LEU A 20 -29.25 0.22 34.60
CA LEU A 20 -29.40 0.60 33.20
C LEU A 20 -30.84 1.08 32.95
N SER A 21 -31.04 2.39 32.79
CA SER A 21 -32.30 2.95 32.31
C SER A 21 -32.26 3.13 30.80
N ARG A 22 -33.08 2.35 30.09
CA ARG A 22 -33.54 2.60 28.73
C ARG A 22 -34.29 3.93 28.65
N SER A 23 -34.05 4.68 27.58
CA SER A 23 -34.84 5.87 27.17
C SER A 23 -35.03 5.81 25.62
N PRO A 24 -35.97 6.56 25.02
CA PRO A 24 -37.15 5.99 24.38
C PRO A 24 -37.10 6.04 22.86
N SER A 25 -37.88 5.15 22.25
CA SER A 25 -38.15 5.11 20.81
C SER A 25 -38.76 6.41 20.31
N PHE A 26 -38.03 7.16 19.48
CA PHE A 26 -38.59 8.23 18.66
C PHE A 26 -39.06 7.67 17.33
N PHE A 27 -40.36 7.83 17.08
CA PHE A 27 -41.01 7.66 15.79
C PHE A 27 -40.48 8.71 14.80
N LEU A 28 -39.99 8.27 13.65
CA LEU A 28 -39.87 9.13 12.47
C LEU A 28 -40.63 8.50 11.30
N SER A 29 -41.52 9.33 10.77
CA SER A 29 -42.42 9.10 9.65
C SER A 29 -41.66 8.66 8.40
N ARG A 30 -42.20 7.61 7.76
CA ARG A 30 -41.66 6.97 6.57
C ARG A 30 -42.24 7.66 5.34
N THR A 31 -41.52 8.60 4.73
CA THR A 31 -41.80 9.04 3.36
C THR A 31 -41.03 8.17 2.38
N SER A 32 -41.79 7.60 1.45
CA SER A 32 -41.37 6.61 0.47
C SER A 32 -40.58 7.26 -0.67
N LEU A 33 -39.34 6.82 -0.89
CA LEU A 33 -38.66 6.90 -2.18
C LEU A 33 -38.28 5.49 -2.61
N LYS A 34 -38.84 5.09 -3.76
CA LYS A 34 -38.67 3.77 -4.39
C LYS A 34 -37.20 3.60 -4.79
N LEU A 35 -36.60 2.50 -4.33
CA LEU A 35 -35.33 1.99 -4.84
C LEU A 35 -35.66 0.72 -5.65
N ASP A 36 -35.54 0.81 -6.96
CA ASP A 36 -35.68 -0.34 -7.85
C ASP A 36 -34.50 -1.29 -7.62
N LEU A 37 -34.77 -2.39 -6.91
CA LEU A 37 -33.82 -3.49 -6.78
C LEU A 37 -33.69 -4.20 -8.13
N PHE A 38 -32.49 -4.09 -8.71
CA PHE A 38 -32.03 -4.98 -9.76
C PHE A 38 -32.07 -6.43 -9.28
N ASN A 39 -32.89 -7.22 -9.97
CA ASN A 39 -32.90 -8.68 -9.88
C ASN A 39 -31.63 -9.21 -10.56
N GLY A 40 -30.60 -9.52 -9.78
CA GLY A 40 -29.38 -10.17 -10.25
C GLY A 40 -28.82 -11.08 -9.17
N THR A 41 -28.90 -12.39 -9.38
CA THR A 41 -28.25 -13.37 -8.51
C THR A 41 -26.72 -13.21 -8.57
N PRO A 42 -26.00 -13.27 -7.44
CA PRO A 42 -24.54 -13.22 -7.46
C PRO A 42 -24.00 -14.53 -8.02
N ARG A 43 -23.37 -14.49 -9.20
CA ARG A 43 -22.55 -15.59 -9.73
C ARG A 43 -21.23 -15.62 -8.97
N ILE A 44 -21.07 -16.61 -8.09
CA ILE A 44 -19.78 -16.99 -7.54
C ILE A 44 -18.94 -17.57 -8.69
N LEU A 45 -17.94 -16.82 -9.16
CA LEU A 45 -16.93 -17.34 -10.09
C LEU A 45 -15.99 -18.26 -9.32
N THR A 46 -16.22 -19.57 -9.45
CA THR A 46 -15.29 -20.58 -8.97
C THR A 46 -14.14 -20.70 -9.97
N VAL A 47 -12.94 -20.29 -9.58
CA VAL A 47 -11.72 -20.57 -10.35
C VAL A 47 -11.39 -22.05 -10.15
N ARG A 48 -11.64 -22.88 -11.17
CA ARG A 48 -11.13 -24.26 -11.21
C ARG A 48 -9.68 -24.23 -11.71
N CYS A 49 -8.75 -24.64 -10.87
CA CYS A 49 -7.43 -25.07 -11.30
C CYS A 49 -7.59 -26.36 -12.11
N GLN A 50 -7.12 -26.39 -13.37
CA GLN A 50 -7.09 -27.61 -14.17
C GLN A 50 -5.79 -28.35 -13.87
N ASP A 51 -5.87 -29.40 -13.05
CA ASP A 51 -4.85 -30.43 -12.98
C ASP A 51 -4.79 -31.15 -14.32
N ARG A 52 -3.66 -31.03 -15.03
CA ARG A 52 -3.38 -31.88 -16.19
C ARG A 52 -3.01 -33.27 -15.69
N ASN A 53 -3.99 -34.17 -15.69
CA ASN A 53 -3.77 -35.61 -15.50
C ASN A 53 -2.83 -36.15 -16.60
N PHE A 54 -1.65 -36.63 -16.20
CA PHE A 54 -0.85 -37.55 -17.00
C PHE A 54 -1.55 -38.91 -17.03
N GLY A 55 -2.24 -39.19 -18.14
CA GLY A 55 -2.76 -40.52 -18.43
C GLY A 55 -1.64 -41.44 -18.91
N SER A 56 -1.32 -42.46 -18.11
CA SER A 56 -0.53 -43.62 -18.55
C SER A 56 -1.35 -44.46 -19.53
N GLY A 57 -0.79 -44.75 -20.70
CA GLY A 57 -1.35 -45.70 -21.64
C GLY A 57 -0.28 -46.24 -22.58
N ASN A 58 0.23 -47.43 -22.28
CA ASN A 58 0.88 -48.28 -23.28
C ASN A 58 -0.22 -48.94 -24.13
N PRO A 59 0.03 -49.17 -25.43
CA PRO A 59 0.26 -50.54 -25.83
C PRO A 59 1.39 -50.74 -26.84
N SER A 60 2.01 -51.91 -26.72
CA SER A 60 2.97 -52.56 -27.60
C SER A 60 2.39 -52.97 -28.97
N PHE A 61 3.15 -52.82 -30.06
CA PHE A 61 3.61 -53.94 -30.92
C PHE A 61 4.57 -53.51 -32.07
N SER A 62 5.70 -54.23 -32.14
CA SER A 62 6.60 -54.60 -33.27
C SER A 62 6.55 -53.89 -34.64
N SER A 63 7.71 -53.44 -35.15
CA SER A 63 8.64 -54.26 -35.97
C SER A 63 9.70 -53.45 -36.76
N ASN A 64 10.94 -53.96 -36.70
CA ASN A 64 12.03 -54.00 -37.69
C ASN A 64 12.70 -52.75 -38.33
N ALA A 65 14.04 -52.85 -38.30
CA ALA A 65 15.06 -52.52 -39.32
C ALA A 65 15.85 -51.19 -39.22
N SER A 66 17.12 -51.36 -38.84
CA SER A 66 18.36 -50.77 -39.39
C SER A 66 18.31 -49.41 -40.10
N ASP A 67 19.05 -48.41 -39.59
CA ASP A 67 20.41 -48.11 -40.08
C ASP A 67 21.09 -47.07 -39.17
N GLY A 68 22.41 -47.15 -39.07
CA GLY A 68 23.23 -46.30 -38.22
C GLY A 68 23.50 -44.91 -38.83
N PHE A 69 23.48 -43.86 -38.00
CA PHE A 69 24.29 -42.67 -38.24
C PHE A 69 24.53 -41.86 -36.96
N GLU A 70 25.80 -41.86 -36.57
CA GLU A 70 26.64 -40.81 -35.98
C GLU A 70 26.12 -39.83 -34.90
N SER A 71 26.93 -39.81 -33.84
CA SER A 71 26.83 -39.06 -32.60
C SER A 71 27.15 -37.58 -32.78
N LYS A 72 26.21 -36.70 -32.45
CA LYS A 72 26.46 -35.35 -31.90
C LYS A 72 25.40 -35.01 -30.86
N LYS A 73 25.62 -35.44 -29.62
CA LYS A 73 24.88 -34.97 -28.46
C LYS A 73 25.38 -33.57 -28.11
N SER A 74 24.81 -32.56 -28.77
CA SER A 74 24.88 -31.17 -28.32
C SER A 74 24.09 -31.07 -27.03
N THR A 75 24.79 -31.21 -25.91
CA THR A 75 24.24 -30.99 -24.57
C THR A 75 23.97 -29.50 -24.43
N VAL A 76 22.80 -29.06 -24.91
CA VAL A 76 22.22 -27.80 -24.49
C VAL A 76 21.92 -27.98 -23.00
N SER A 77 22.76 -27.37 -22.18
CA SER A 77 22.50 -27.14 -20.77
C SER A 77 21.21 -26.33 -20.70
N VAL A 78 20.11 -27.03 -20.47
CA VAL A 78 18.87 -26.44 -19.98
C VAL A 78 19.25 -25.75 -18.68
N GLU A 79 19.37 -24.43 -18.75
CA GLU A 79 19.54 -23.58 -17.58
C GLU A 79 18.48 -23.98 -16.57
N SER A 80 18.94 -24.53 -15.45
CA SER A 80 18.12 -24.83 -14.31
C SER A 80 17.44 -23.52 -13.91
N SER A 81 16.12 -23.48 -14.11
CA SER A 81 15.25 -22.51 -13.47
C SER A 81 15.64 -22.43 -12.01
N VAL A 82 16.26 -21.31 -11.62
CA VAL A 82 16.66 -21.04 -10.24
C VAL A 82 15.35 -20.92 -9.45
N SER A 83 14.85 -22.05 -8.96
CA SER A 83 13.71 -22.08 -8.05
C SER A 83 14.13 -21.31 -6.82
N SER A 84 13.44 -20.21 -6.55
CA SER A 84 13.71 -19.38 -5.38
C SER A 84 13.76 -20.25 -4.13
N SER A 85 14.87 -20.19 -3.42
CA SER A 85 14.97 -20.88 -2.15
C SER A 85 13.99 -20.23 -1.16
N SER A 86 13.22 -21.02 -0.41
CA SER A 86 12.36 -20.48 0.66
C SER A 86 13.14 -19.56 1.62
N PRO A 87 14.42 -19.84 1.98
CA PRO A 87 15.23 -18.92 2.79
C PRO A 87 15.33 -17.49 2.21
N SER A 88 15.75 -17.33 0.95
CA SER A 88 15.95 -15.99 0.36
C SER A 88 14.66 -15.17 0.28
N ALA A 89 13.52 -15.84 0.05
CA ALA A 89 12.21 -15.19 0.11
C ALA A 89 11.88 -14.70 1.54
N ILE A 90 12.16 -15.51 2.56
CA ILE A 90 11.92 -15.13 3.96
C ILE A 90 12.88 -14.03 4.41
N ASP A 91 14.14 -14.05 3.99
CA ASP A 91 15.12 -13.00 4.30
C ASP A 91 14.72 -11.67 3.65
N PHE A 92 14.28 -11.70 2.39
CA PHE A 92 13.74 -10.52 1.71
C PHE A 92 12.51 -9.95 2.44
N LEU A 93 11.56 -10.81 2.82
CA LEU A 93 10.37 -10.37 3.58
C LEU A 93 10.73 -9.85 4.99
N THR A 94 11.74 -10.44 5.61
CA THR A 94 12.27 -9.98 6.91
C THR A 94 12.89 -8.59 6.78
N LEU A 95 13.62 -8.33 5.68
CA LEU A 95 14.15 -6.99 5.38
C LEU A 95 13.00 -5.97 5.16
N CYS A 96 11.98 -6.35 4.39
CA CYS A 96 10.79 -5.52 4.16
C CYS A 96 9.98 -5.22 5.43
N HIS A 97 10.19 -5.94 6.54
CA HIS A 97 9.60 -5.58 7.84
C HIS A 97 9.90 -4.13 8.23
N ARG A 98 11.08 -3.60 7.86
CA ARG A 98 11.50 -2.23 8.17
C ARG A 98 10.50 -1.19 7.66
N LEU A 99 9.80 -1.45 6.55
CA LEU A 99 8.78 -0.56 6.00
C LEU A 99 7.56 -0.39 6.93
N LYS A 100 7.27 -1.39 7.78
CA LYS A 100 6.19 -1.33 8.79
C LYS A 100 6.57 -0.47 9.99
N THR A 101 7.86 -0.40 10.29
CA THR A 101 8.39 0.30 11.48
C THR A 101 8.89 1.70 11.17
N THR A 102 9.37 1.94 9.94
CA THR A 102 9.84 3.25 9.51
C THR A 102 8.64 4.16 9.28
N LYS A 103 8.62 5.27 10.02
CA LYS A 103 7.55 6.28 9.95
C LYS A 103 7.84 7.29 8.85
N ARG A 104 6.79 7.71 8.14
CA ARG A 104 6.88 8.77 7.13
C ARG A 104 7.33 10.07 7.79
N LYS A 105 8.55 10.49 7.44
CA LYS A 105 9.35 11.50 8.13
C LYS A 105 8.75 12.89 7.98
N GLY A 106 8.05 13.17 6.88
CA GLY A 106 7.28 14.41 6.72
C GLY A 106 6.33 14.65 7.90
N TRP A 107 5.60 13.63 8.35
CA TRP A 107 4.68 13.72 9.49
C TRP A 107 5.40 13.80 10.84
N VAL A 108 6.50 13.05 10.98
CA VAL A 108 7.36 13.10 12.18
C VAL A 108 7.87 14.53 12.40
N ASN A 109 8.35 15.18 11.34
CA ASN A 109 8.85 16.55 11.38
C ASN A 109 7.76 17.57 11.77
N HIS A 110 6.49 17.26 11.52
CA HIS A 110 5.33 18.08 11.91
C HIS A 110 4.78 17.76 13.31
N GLY A 111 5.43 16.84 14.02
CA GLY A 111 5.03 16.41 15.36
C GLY A 111 3.67 15.70 15.37
N ILE A 112 3.31 15.00 14.29
CA ILE A 112 2.17 14.09 14.28
C ILE A 112 2.45 12.92 15.23
N LYS A 113 1.50 12.59 16.09
CA LYS A 113 1.63 11.51 17.06
C LYS A 113 1.14 10.21 16.45
N GLY A 114 1.97 9.17 16.47
CA GLY A 114 1.66 7.89 15.85
C GLY A 114 1.46 7.98 14.33
N PRO A 115 2.38 8.64 13.58
CA PRO A 115 2.24 8.77 12.14
C PRO A 115 2.25 7.40 11.46
N GLU A 116 1.72 7.36 10.24
CA GLU A 116 1.74 6.20 9.36
C GLU A 116 3.17 5.71 9.08
N SER A 117 3.28 4.43 8.78
CA SER A 117 4.50 3.83 8.24
C SER A 117 4.55 3.95 6.71
N ILE A 118 5.73 3.71 6.12
CA ILE A 118 5.86 3.66 4.65
C ILE A 118 4.98 2.55 4.07
N ALA A 119 4.82 1.43 4.78
CA ALA A 119 3.94 0.35 4.35
C ALA A 119 2.46 0.76 4.33
N ASP A 120 2.00 1.62 5.25
CA ASP A 120 0.62 2.13 5.27
C ASP A 120 0.34 3.00 4.03
N HIS A 121 1.28 3.90 3.72
CA HIS A 121 1.27 4.76 2.52
C HIS A 121 1.18 3.92 1.23
N MET A 122 2.11 2.98 1.03
CA MET A 122 2.14 2.12 -0.15
C MET A 122 0.88 1.23 -0.27
N TYR A 123 0.34 0.77 0.86
CA TYR A 123 -0.90 -0.01 0.87
C TYR A 123 -2.08 0.83 0.34
N ARG A 124 -2.25 2.06 0.83
CA ARG A 124 -3.35 2.91 0.37
C ARG A 124 -3.18 3.33 -1.08
N MET A 125 -1.95 3.54 -1.56
CA MET A 125 -1.68 3.75 -2.99
C MET A 125 -2.06 2.54 -3.86
N ALA A 126 -1.74 1.32 -3.41
CA ALA A 126 -2.14 0.10 -4.13
C ALA A 126 -3.68 -0.03 -4.19
N LEU A 127 -4.37 0.34 -3.10
CA LEU A 127 -5.83 0.39 -3.08
C LEU A 127 -6.37 1.46 -4.04
N MET A 128 -5.74 2.63 -4.11
CA MET A 128 -6.09 3.69 -5.07
C MET A 128 -5.97 3.21 -6.52
N ALA A 129 -4.88 2.52 -6.86
CA ALA A 129 -4.71 1.91 -8.18
C ALA A 129 -5.78 0.85 -8.47
N LEU A 130 -6.17 0.06 -7.46
CA LEU A 130 -7.21 -0.96 -7.60
C LEU A 130 -8.59 -0.37 -7.86
N ILE A 131 -8.97 0.72 -7.17
CA ILE A 131 -10.31 1.32 -7.26
C ILE A 131 -10.43 2.40 -8.35
N ALA A 132 -9.32 2.82 -8.94
CA ALA A 132 -9.34 3.69 -10.10
C ALA A 132 -10.15 3.02 -11.22
N GLY A 133 -11.08 3.77 -11.82
CA GLY A 133 -11.87 3.28 -12.95
C GLY A 133 -10.99 2.80 -14.11
N ASP A 134 -11.54 2.04 -15.05
CA ASP A 134 -10.78 1.60 -16.22
C ASP A 134 -10.32 2.82 -17.04
N LEU A 135 -9.00 2.96 -17.20
CA LEU A 135 -8.38 4.05 -17.96
C LEU A 135 -7.83 3.49 -19.27
N PRO A 136 -8.21 4.04 -20.44
CA PRO A 136 -7.73 3.56 -21.73
C PRO A 136 -6.19 3.52 -21.79
N GLY A 137 -5.66 2.36 -22.17
CA GLY A 137 -4.22 2.14 -22.32
C GLY A 137 -3.46 1.84 -21.02
N VAL A 138 -4.02 2.12 -19.85
CA VAL A 138 -3.33 1.93 -18.55
C VAL A 138 -3.52 0.50 -18.04
N ASN A 139 -2.43 -0.17 -17.69
CA ASN A 139 -2.47 -1.46 -17.02
C ASN A 139 -2.60 -1.31 -15.49
N ARG A 140 -3.81 -1.59 -14.97
CA ARG A 140 -4.13 -1.55 -13.53
C ARG A 140 -3.21 -2.43 -12.68
N GLU A 141 -2.95 -3.67 -13.11
CA GLU A 141 -2.10 -4.59 -12.34
C GLU A 141 -0.67 -4.06 -12.22
N ARG A 142 -0.17 -3.43 -13.29
CA ARG A 142 1.15 -2.81 -13.28
C ARG A 142 1.18 -1.58 -12.37
N CYS A 143 0.15 -0.73 -12.35
CA CYS A 143 0.04 0.35 -11.36
C CYS A 143 0.09 -0.15 -9.91
N ILE A 144 -0.62 -1.26 -9.61
CA ILE A 144 -0.59 -1.86 -8.28
C ILE A 144 0.82 -2.35 -7.93
N LYS A 145 1.49 -3.03 -8.87
CA LYS A 145 2.87 -3.51 -8.69
C LYS A 145 3.86 -2.37 -8.47
N ILE A 146 3.75 -1.28 -9.21
CA ILE A 146 4.58 -0.08 -9.01
C ILE A 146 4.32 0.50 -7.62
N ALA A 147 3.05 0.67 -7.23
CA ALA A 147 2.68 1.25 -5.94
C ALA A 147 3.28 0.48 -4.74
N ILE A 148 3.33 -0.85 -4.78
CA ILE A 148 3.91 -1.67 -3.70
C ILE A 148 5.45 -1.72 -3.70
N VAL A 149 6.11 -1.28 -4.79
CA VAL A 149 7.58 -1.36 -4.97
C VAL A 149 8.25 0.02 -4.88
N HIS A 150 7.56 1.12 -5.20
CA HIS A 150 8.23 2.40 -5.47
C HIS A 150 9.10 2.92 -4.31
N ASP A 151 8.64 2.80 -3.05
CA ASP A 151 9.37 3.19 -1.84
C ASP A 151 10.04 1.99 -1.14
N ILE A 152 10.17 0.83 -1.79
CA ILE A 152 10.70 -0.39 -1.16
C ILE A 152 12.14 -0.21 -0.66
N ALA A 153 12.95 0.59 -1.36
CA ALA A 153 14.33 0.89 -1.00
C ALA A 153 14.45 1.63 0.34
N GLU A 154 13.40 2.34 0.77
CA GLU A 154 13.34 3.02 2.07
C GLU A 154 13.36 2.04 3.24
N ALA A 155 13.16 0.73 2.99
CA ALA A 155 13.45 -0.31 3.96
C ALA A 155 14.90 -0.24 4.45
N ILE A 156 15.84 0.16 3.59
CA ILE A 156 17.25 0.30 3.92
C ILE A 156 17.60 1.76 4.21
N VAL A 157 17.28 2.68 3.28
CA VAL A 157 17.75 4.08 3.33
C VAL A 157 16.95 4.97 4.29
N GLY A 158 15.76 4.53 4.70
CA GLY A 158 14.78 5.35 5.42
C GLY A 158 14.09 6.38 4.52
N ASP A 159 13.02 6.99 5.03
CA ASP A 159 12.29 8.04 4.31
C ASP A 159 13.13 9.34 4.26
N ILE A 160 13.76 9.60 3.11
CA ILE A 160 14.57 10.80 2.84
C ILE A 160 13.66 11.90 2.29
N THR A 161 13.52 12.98 3.05
CA THR A 161 12.63 14.09 2.72
C THR A 161 13.40 15.28 2.13
N PRO A 162 12.72 16.26 1.48
CA PRO A 162 13.36 17.50 1.06
C PRO A 162 14.09 18.25 2.19
N SER A 163 13.62 18.11 3.43
CA SER A 163 14.24 18.75 4.60
C SER A 163 15.63 18.22 4.96
N ASP A 164 16.00 17.04 4.43
CA ASP A 164 17.31 16.42 4.65
C ASP A 164 18.43 17.02 3.79
N GLY A 165 18.09 17.87 2.81
CA GLY A 165 19.07 18.55 1.97
C GLY A 165 19.90 17.62 1.07
N ILE A 166 19.50 16.35 0.92
CA ILE A 166 20.17 15.39 0.05
C ILE A 166 19.80 15.69 -1.41
N PRO A 167 20.78 15.92 -2.31
CA PRO A 167 20.50 16.13 -3.73
C PRO A 167 19.77 14.94 -4.35
N LYS A 168 18.86 15.20 -5.30
CA LYS A 168 18.06 14.16 -5.96
C LYS A 168 18.92 13.02 -6.53
N ALA A 169 20.06 13.36 -7.15
CA ALA A 169 20.98 12.36 -7.71
C ALA A 169 21.59 11.45 -6.62
N GLU A 170 21.90 12.00 -5.44
CA GLU A 170 22.43 11.21 -4.33
C GLU A 170 21.35 10.37 -3.65
N LYS A 171 20.12 10.89 -3.51
CA LYS A 171 18.95 10.10 -3.07
C LYS A 171 18.76 8.88 -3.98
N SER A 172 18.64 9.13 -5.28
CA SER A 172 18.45 8.08 -6.29
C SER A 172 19.60 7.06 -6.29
N ARG A 173 20.86 7.50 -6.16
CA ARG A 173 22.02 6.59 -6.04
C ARG A 173 21.93 5.68 -4.81
N ARG A 174 21.52 6.22 -3.65
CA ARG A 174 21.37 5.44 -2.41
C ARG A 174 20.23 4.43 -2.52
N GLU A 175 19.11 4.86 -3.07
CA GLU A 175 17.94 3.99 -3.25
C GLU A 175 18.20 2.88 -4.26
N GLN A 176 18.89 3.18 -5.36
CA GLN A 176 19.32 2.16 -6.31
C GLN A 176 20.27 1.14 -5.67
N ALA A 177 21.22 1.60 -4.85
CA ALA A 177 22.15 0.72 -4.15
C ALA A 177 21.42 -0.19 -3.15
N ALA A 178 20.46 0.37 -2.39
CA ALA A 178 19.60 -0.39 -1.50
C ALA A 178 18.75 -1.41 -2.27
N LEU A 179 18.15 -1.02 -3.40
CA LEU A 179 17.36 -1.92 -4.22
C LEU A 179 18.19 -3.10 -4.75
N ASN A 180 19.43 -2.84 -5.17
CA ASN A 180 20.36 -3.90 -5.59
C ASN A 180 20.64 -4.89 -4.45
N GLU A 181 20.92 -4.39 -3.25
CA GLU A 181 21.11 -5.23 -2.05
C GLU A 181 19.86 -6.08 -1.76
N MET A 182 18.67 -5.50 -1.81
CA MET A 182 17.41 -6.23 -1.64
C MET A 182 17.22 -7.32 -2.70
N CYS A 183 17.60 -7.04 -3.94
CA CYS A 183 17.54 -8.01 -5.05
C CYS A 183 18.52 -9.17 -4.88
N ASP A 184 19.71 -8.89 -4.37
CA ASP A 184 20.70 -9.91 -4.03
C ASP A 184 20.19 -10.81 -2.89
N VAL A 185 19.60 -10.21 -1.84
CA VAL A 185 18.95 -10.95 -0.74
C VAL A 185 17.82 -11.85 -1.26
N LEU A 186 17.05 -11.41 -2.25
CA LEU A 186 15.99 -12.22 -2.88
C LEU A 186 16.54 -13.43 -3.67
N GLY A 187 17.83 -13.40 -4.03
CA GLY A 187 18.51 -14.41 -4.84
C GLY A 187 18.49 -14.13 -6.35
N GLY A 188 18.26 -12.87 -6.75
CA GLY A 188 18.29 -12.46 -8.16
C GLY A 188 17.19 -13.08 -9.05
N GLY A 189 17.48 -13.16 -10.35
CA GLY A 189 16.61 -13.70 -11.39
C GLY A 189 15.38 -12.84 -11.73
N LEU A 190 14.45 -13.42 -12.50
CA LEU A 190 13.31 -12.68 -13.09
C LEU A 190 12.47 -11.88 -12.08
N ARG A 191 12.35 -12.34 -10.83
CA ARG A 191 11.59 -11.63 -9.78
C ARG A 191 12.33 -10.39 -9.28
N ALA A 192 13.64 -10.48 -9.12
CA ALA A 192 14.47 -9.34 -8.75
C ALA A 192 14.53 -8.33 -9.91
N GLU A 193 14.64 -8.82 -11.15
CA GLU A 193 14.57 -8.00 -12.36
C GLU A 193 13.24 -7.26 -12.47
N GLU A 194 12.11 -7.92 -12.22
CA GLU A 194 10.79 -7.27 -12.22
C GLU A 194 10.71 -6.15 -11.17
N ILE A 195 11.23 -6.37 -9.95
CA ILE A 195 11.27 -5.34 -8.90
C ILE A 195 12.12 -4.14 -9.34
N GLN A 196 13.30 -4.38 -9.92
CA GLN A 196 14.17 -3.32 -10.43
C GLN A 196 13.52 -2.54 -11.57
N GLU A 197 12.86 -3.24 -12.49
CA GLU A 197 12.15 -2.63 -13.62
C GLU A 197 11.01 -1.72 -13.13
N LEU A 198 10.17 -2.20 -12.21
CA LEU A 198 9.06 -1.43 -11.65
C LEU A 198 9.54 -0.18 -10.90
N TRP A 199 10.61 -0.32 -10.11
CA TRP A 199 11.19 0.81 -9.39
C TRP A 199 11.79 1.84 -10.36
N ALA A 200 12.56 1.39 -11.35
CA ALA A 200 13.15 2.26 -12.36
C ALA A 200 12.09 2.96 -13.22
N GLU A 201 11.00 2.28 -13.56
CA GLU A 201 9.86 2.84 -14.28
C GLU A 201 9.23 4.00 -13.50
N TYR A 202 9.04 3.82 -12.19
CA TYR A 202 8.56 4.88 -11.30
C TYR A 202 9.54 6.04 -11.22
N GLU A 203 10.81 5.77 -10.91
CA GLU A 203 11.81 6.82 -10.71
C GLU A 203 12.00 7.70 -11.94
N ASN A 204 12.05 7.07 -13.12
CA ASN A 204 12.20 7.74 -14.40
C ASN A 204 10.90 8.32 -14.93
N ASN A 205 9.75 8.02 -14.31
CA ASN A 205 8.44 8.48 -14.73
C ASN A 205 8.18 8.14 -16.22
N SER A 206 8.54 6.92 -16.63
CA SER A 206 8.73 6.56 -18.04
C SER A 206 7.50 5.95 -18.72
N SER A 207 6.40 5.75 -17.99
CA SER A 207 5.16 5.14 -18.50
C SER A 207 3.92 5.89 -18.02
N ILE A 208 2.77 5.60 -18.64
CA ILE A 208 1.48 6.14 -18.19
C ILE A 208 1.08 5.58 -16.83
N GLU A 209 1.49 4.36 -16.50
CA GLU A 209 1.33 3.73 -15.19
C GLU A 209 2.15 4.45 -14.13
N ALA A 210 3.43 4.75 -14.38
CA ALA A 210 4.29 5.50 -13.47
C ALA A 210 3.78 6.92 -13.27
N ASN A 211 3.34 7.60 -14.33
CA ASN A 211 2.71 8.92 -14.25
C ASN A 211 1.50 8.91 -13.31
N LEU A 212 0.64 7.89 -13.44
CA LEU A 212 -0.54 7.72 -12.60
C LEU A 212 -0.17 7.42 -11.15
N VAL A 213 0.79 6.53 -10.90
CA VAL A 213 1.21 6.19 -9.54
C VAL A 213 1.93 7.37 -8.87
N LYS A 214 2.68 8.19 -9.60
CA LYS A 214 3.24 9.47 -9.08
C LYS A 214 2.15 10.47 -8.69
N ASP A 215 1.01 10.46 -9.36
CA ASP A 215 -0.13 11.27 -8.95
C ASP A 215 -0.79 10.68 -7.71
N PHE A 216 -0.92 9.34 -7.62
CA PHE A 216 -1.44 8.68 -6.43
C PHE A 216 -0.58 8.91 -5.19
N ASP A 217 0.75 8.89 -5.29
CA ASP A 217 1.66 9.26 -4.19
C ASP A 217 1.31 10.65 -3.62
N LYS A 218 1.19 11.65 -4.51
CA LYS A 218 0.81 13.01 -4.10
C LYS A 218 -0.61 13.12 -3.56
N VAL A 219 -1.58 12.44 -4.18
CA VAL A 219 -2.99 12.43 -3.76
C VAL A 219 -3.13 11.79 -2.38
N GLU A 220 -2.45 10.67 -2.16
CA GLU A 220 -2.43 9.94 -0.89
C GLU A 220 -1.85 10.85 0.20
N MET A 221 -0.72 11.52 -0.07
CA MET A 221 -0.09 12.44 0.87
C MET A 221 -1.00 13.61 1.28
N ILE A 222 -1.70 14.26 0.34
CA ILE A 222 -2.61 15.37 0.69
C ILE A 222 -3.90 14.89 1.35
N LEU A 223 -4.36 13.67 1.06
CA LEU A 223 -5.47 13.06 1.77
C LEU A 223 -5.08 12.79 3.24
N GLN A 224 -3.90 12.21 3.46
CA GLN A 224 -3.37 11.98 4.79
C GLN A 224 -3.16 13.29 5.56
N ALA A 225 -2.66 14.34 4.88
CA ALA A 225 -2.52 15.65 5.47
C ALA A 225 -3.89 16.16 5.95
N LEU A 226 -4.93 16.11 5.12
CA LEU A 226 -6.28 16.50 5.52
C LEU A 226 -6.73 15.73 6.76
N GLU A 227 -6.62 14.40 6.75
CA GLU A 227 -7.02 13.54 7.88
C GLU A 227 -6.27 13.92 9.17
N TYR A 228 -4.96 14.14 9.11
CA TYR A 228 -4.17 14.58 10.26
C TYR A 228 -4.49 16.00 10.74
N GLU A 229 -4.86 16.93 9.86
CA GLU A 229 -5.41 18.22 10.29
C GLU A 229 -6.70 18.04 11.09
N MET A 230 -7.53 17.04 10.74
CA MET A 230 -8.76 16.75 11.46
C MET A 230 -8.50 16.11 12.83
N GLU A 231 -7.58 15.15 12.88
CA GLU A 231 -7.29 14.36 14.08
C GLU A 231 -6.43 15.12 15.10
N HIS A 232 -5.45 15.89 14.62
CA HIS A 232 -4.45 16.53 15.48
C HIS A 232 -4.62 18.05 15.60
N GLY A 233 -5.54 18.66 14.84
CA GLY A 233 -5.75 20.11 14.86
C GLY A 233 -4.52 20.90 14.38
N LYS A 234 -3.69 20.30 13.53
CA LYS A 234 -2.49 20.91 12.95
C LYS A 234 -2.84 21.69 11.68
N VAL A 235 -1.91 22.55 11.26
CA VAL A 235 -1.93 23.22 9.95
C VAL A 235 -0.83 22.58 9.11
N LEU A 236 -1.21 21.97 7.99
CA LEU A 236 -0.34 21.20 7.11
C LEU A 236 -0.37 21.75 5.68
N ASP A 237 -0.53 23.08 5.53
CA ASP A 237 -0.62 23.79 4.24
C ASP A 237 0.53 23.45 3.28
N GLU A 238 1.74 23.25 3.81
CA GLU A 238 2.92 22.98 2.98
C GLU A 238 2.78 21.71 2.12
N PHE A 239 2.06 20.68 2.59
CA PHE A 239 1.82 19.46 1.82
C PHE A 239 0.93 19.74 0.60
N PHE A 240 -0.07 20.62 0.74
CA PHE A 240 -0.93 21.05 -0.35
C PHE A 240 -0.19 21.98 -1.32
N LEU A 241 0.56 22.95 -0.79
CA LEU A 241 1.34 23.88 -1.61
C LEU A 241 2.44 23.16 -2.40
N SER A 242 3.08 22.15 -1.80
CA SER A 242 4.15 21.38 -2.44
C SER A 242 3.68 20.55 -3.64
N THR A 243 2.38 20.23 -3.73
CA THR A 243 1.80 19.40 -4.80
C THR A 243 1.02 20.19 -5.84
N ALA A 244 0.73 21.47 -5.57
CA ALA A 244 0.03 22.37 -6.50
C ALA A 244 0.71 22.40 -7.88
N GLY A 245 -0.07 22.15 -8.94
CA GLY A 245 0.41 22.14 -10.32
C GLY A 245 1.30 20.95 -10.71
N LYS A 246 1.45 19.93 -9.86
CA LYS A 246 2.31 18.75 -10.12
C LYS A 246 1.54 17.46 -10.47
N PHE A 247 0.21 17.55 -10.59
CA PHE A 247 -0.63 16.43 -11.02
C PHE A 247 -0.66 16.33 -12.54
N GLN A 248 -0.34 15.16 -13.08
CA GLN A 248 -0.12 14.95 -14.52
C GLN A 248 -1.39 14.46 -15.21
N THR A 249 -2.08 13.51 -14.59
CA THR A 249 -3.25 12.79 -15.11
C THR A 249 -4.56 13.48 -14.76
N GLU A 250 -5.61 13.26 -15.56
CA GLU A 250 -6.94 13.82 -15.28
C GLU A 250 -7.55 13.25 -14.00
N ILE A 251 -7.33 11.97 -13.71
CA ILE A 251 -7.79 11.34 -12.47
C ILE A 251 -7.06 11.91 -11.25
N GLY A 252 -5.73 12.09 -11.32
CA GLY A 252 -4.95 12.71 -10.25
C GLY A 252 -5.39 14.13 -9.95
N LYS A 253 -5.58 14.96 -11.00
CA LYS A 253 -6.12 16.32 -10.87
C LYS A 253 -7.51 16.32 -10.24
N SER A 254 -8.39 15.43 -10.69
CA SER A 254 -9.77 15.32 -10.19
C SER A 254 -9.81 14.97 -8.69
N TRP A 255 -9.06 13.95 -8.26
CA TRP A 255 -9.03 13.54 -6.85
C TRP A 255 -8.38 14.60 -5.96
N ALA A 256 -7.30 15.24 -6.43
CA ALA A 256 -6.66 16.33 -5.68
C ALA A 256 -7.59 17.56 -5.53
N ALA A 257 -8.35 17.89 -6.57
CA ALA A 257 -9.34 18.98 -6.52
C ALA A 257 -10.46 18.67 -5.51
N GLU A 258 -10.94 17.43 -5.47
CA GLU A 258 -11.96 16.99 -4.50
C GLU A 258 -11.45 17.09 -3.06
N ILE A 259 -10.22 16.63 -2.77
CA ILE A 259 -9.61 16.74 -1.44
C ILE A 259 -9.47 18.21 -1.03
N THR A 260 -8.96 19.05 -1.95
CA THR A 260 -8.78 20.48 -1.72
C THR A 260 -10.12 21.18 -1.46
N SER A 261 -11.16 20.82 -2.20
CA SER A 261 -12.53 21.33 -1.99
C SER A 261 -13.03 21.02 -0.58
N ARG A 262 -12.93 19.75 -0.15
CA ARG A 262 -13.32 19.32 1.21
C ARG A 262 -12.56 20.07 2.30
N ARG A 263 -11.25 20.24 2.12
CA ARG A 263 -10.40 21.01 3.03
C ARG A 263 -10.87 22.47 3.14
N ASN A 264 -11.10 23.13 2.01
CA ASN A 264 -11.52 24.53 1.96
C ASN A 264 -12.90 24.74 2.61
N SER A 265 -13.87 23.87 2.35
CA SER A 265 -15.18 23.94 3.02
C SER A 265 -15.05 23.84 4.55
N ARG A 266 -14.14 22.99 5.04
CA ARG A 266 -13.87 22.85 6.48
C ARG A 266 -13.22 24.09 7.08
N LEU A 267 -12.24 24.69 6.38
CA LEU A 267 -11.59 25.92 6.83
C LEU A 267 -12.59 27.08 6.86
N GLY A 268 -13.45 27.20 5.85
CA GLY A 268 -14.53 28.19 5.82
C GLY A 268 -15.51 28.04 7.00
N ASN A 269 -15.87 26.81 7.36
CA ASN A 269 -16.75 26.54 8.51
C ASN A 269 -16.11 26.83 9.88
N LYS A 270 -14.78 26.90 9.98
CA LYS A 270 -14.09 27.28 11.23
C LYS A 270 -13.99 28.80 11.42
N LEU A 271 -14.12 29.57 10.33
CA LEU A 271 -14.02 31.03 10.34
C LEU A 271 -15.37 31.72 10.58
N ASN A 272 -16.47 30.97 10.46
CA ASN A 272 -17.84 31.40 10.74
C ASN A 272 -18.30 30.90 12.12
#